data_AF-A0A7J8WGF8-F1
#
_entry.id   AF-A0A7J8WGF8-F1
#
_cell.length_a   1.000
_cell.length_b   1.000
_cell.length_c   1.000
_cell.angle_alpha   90.00
_cell.angle_beta   90.00
_cell.angle_gamma   90.00
#
_symmetry.space_group_name_H-M   'P 1'
#
loop_
_entity.id
_entity.type
_entity.pdbx_description
1 polymer ?
#
loop_
_entity_poly.entity_id
_entity_poly.type
_entity_poly.pdbx_seq_one_letter_code
_entity_poly.pdbx_strand_id
1 'polypeptide(L)'
;MEEVVDIVVDFENYFPSMMERYGAKWLLTELRNELKLLIDGEREVIMFESLKTKSVMLGLSDMEDDEIVCMLSESDLDGDCALN
;
A
#
# COMPACT_ATOMS: atom_id res chain seq x y z
N MET A 1 -0.30 -26.52 19.80
CA MET A 1 -1.32 -25.47 19.61
C MET A 1 -0.53 -24.26 19.22
N GLU A 2 -0.42 -24.03 17.92
CA GLU A 2 0.24 -22.85 17.36
C GLU A 2 -0.84 -21.78 17.32
N GLU A 3 -0.74 -20.80 18.23
CA GLU A 3 -1.64 -19.64 18.20
C GLU A 3 -1.31 -18.85 16.96
N VAL A 4 -2.18 -18.95 15.96
CA VAL A 4 -2.23 -18.02 14.83
C VAL A 4 -2.67 -16.69 15.44
N VAL A 5 -1.70 -15.82 15.71
CA VAL A 5 -1.96 -14.42 16.04
C VAL A 5 -2.48 -13.79 14.75
N ASP A 6 -3.79 -13.66 14.67
CA ASP A 6 -4.45 -12.89 13.62
C ASP A 6 -4.07 -11.43 13.89
N ILE A 7 -3.03 -10.94 13.21
CA ILE A 7 -2.66 -9.52 13.23
C ILE A 7 -3.74 -8.82 12.42
N VAL A 8 -4.84 -8.49 13.09
CA VAL A 8 -5.86 -7.61 12.53
C VAL A 8 -5.24 -6.22 12.53
N VAL A 9 -4.63 -5.85 11.41
CA VAL A 9 -4.25 -4.46 11.13
C VAL A 9 -5.56 -3.67 11.10
N ASP A 10 -5.83 -2.90 12.16
CA ASP A 10 -7.04 -2.06 12.27
C ASP A 10 -6.84 -0.82 11.39
N PHE A 11 -6.99 -1.01 10.08
CA PHE A 11 -6.98 0.09 9.14
C PHE A 11 -8.39 0.67 9.04
N GLU A 12 -8.53 1.96 9.37
CA GLU A 12 -9.78 2.68 9.16
C GLU A 12 -10.10 2.77 7.66
N ASN A 13 -11.13 2.04 7.23
CA ASN A 13 -11.53 2.03 5.83
C ASN A 13 -12.33 3.30 5.47
N TYR A 14 -11.64 4.27 4.88
CA TYR A 14 -12.26 5.51 4.38
C TYR A 14 -12.90 5.39 2.99
N PHE A 15 -12.70 4.27 2.28
CA PHE A 15 -13.21 4.10 0.91
C PHE A 15 -14.72 4.31 0.77
N PRO A 16 -15.61 3.84 1.67
CA PRO A 16 -17.04 4.08 1.55
C PRO A 16 -17.38 5.57 1.50
N SER A 17 -16.77 6.36 2.39
CA SER A 17 -16.98 7.81 2.46
C SER A 17 -16.37 8.57 1.28
N MET A 18 -15.21 8.13 0.79
CA MET A 18 -14.57 8.70 -0.40
C MET A 18 -15.35 8.38 -1.67
N MET A 19 -15.88 7.16 -1.79
CA MET A 19 -16.75 6.77 -2.90
C MET A 19 -18.04 7.59 -2.92
N GLU A 20 -18.65 7.83 -1.76
CA GLU A 20 -19.86 8.67 -1.65
C GLU A 20 -19.58 10.12 -2.07
N ARG A 21 -18.42 10.68 -1.70
CA ARG A 21 -18.08 12.09 -1.97
C ARG A 21 -17.55 12.35 -3.37
N TYR A 22 -16.70 11.47 -3.89
CA TYR A 22 -15.92 11.73 -5.11
C TYR A 22 -16.21 10.74 -6.24
N GLY A 23 -16.84 9.59 -5.92
CA GLY A 23 -17.11 8.53 -6.87
C GLY A 23 -15.90 7.64 -7.17
N ALA A 24 -16.18 6.39 -7.57
CA ALA A 24 -15.17 5.36 -7.79
C ALA A 24 -14.11 5.76 -8.83
N LYS A 25 -14.50 6.47 -9.90
CA LYS A 25 -13.57 6.88 -10.96
C LYS A 25 -12.52 7.87 -10.46
N TRP A 26 -12.92 8.82 -9.62
CA TRP A 26 -12.01 9.79 -9.03
C TRP A 26 -11.05 9.10 -8.06
N LEU A 27 -11.59 8.26 -7.18
CA LEU A 27 -10.82 7.51 -6.20
C LEU A 27 -9.76 6.63 -6.86
N LEU A 28 -10.12 5.86 -7.89
CA LEU A 28 -9.17 5.03 -8.65
C LEU A 28 -8.13 5.88 -9.38
N THR A 29 -8.49 7.08 -9.83
CA THR A 29 -7.55 7.98 -10.50
C THR A 29 -6.52 8.50 -9.51
N GLU A 30 -6.95 8.94 -8.32
CA GLU A 30 -6.00 9.44 -7.33
C GLU A 30 -5.17 8.35 -6.70
N LEU A 31 -5.76 7.20 -6.36
CA LEU A 31 -4.96 6.05 -5.90
C LEU A 31 -3.89 5.68 -6.93
N ARG A 32 -4.22 5.67 -8.22
CA ARG A 32 -3.23 5.41 -9.27
C ARG A 32 -2.15 6.50 -9.33
N ASN A 33 -2.48 7.76 -9.10
CA ASN A 33 -1.51 8.85 -9.11
C ASN A 33 -0.59 8.81 -7.89
N GLU A 34 -1.13 8.51 -6.71
CA GLU A 34 -0.38 8.33 -5.48
C GLU A 34 0.55 7.11 -5.57
N LEU A 35 0.05 5.97 -6.05
CA LEU A 35 0.86 4.77 -6.27
C LEU A 35 1.98 4.98 -7.32
N LYS A 36 1.75 5.82 -8.34
CA LYS A 36 2.84 6.20 -9.27
C LYS A 36 3.96 6.98 -8.59
N LEU A 37 3.66 7.72 -7.52
CA LEU A 37 4.72 8.35 -6.73
C LEU A 37 5.55 7.29 -6.01
N LEU A 38 4.97 6.12 -5.70
CA LEU A 38 5.61 4.96 -5.08
C LEU A 38 6.48 4.12 -6.04
N ILE A 39 6.22 4.19 -7.35
CA ILE A 39 6.95 3.43 -8.37
C ILE A 39 8.45 3.76 -8.35
N ASP A 40 9.29 2.73 -8.35
CA ASP A 40 10.72 2.89 -8.59
C ASP A 40 10.96 3.36 -10.04
N GLY A 41 11.61 4.52 -10.19
CA GLY A 41 11.81 5.16 -11.50
C GLY A 41 12.64 4.33 -12.48
N GLU A 42 13.40 3.34 -11.99
CA GLU A 42 14.15 2.41 -12.83
C GLU A 42 13.40 1.13 -13.21
N ARG A 43 12.39 0.72 -12.44
CA ARG A 43 11.80 -0.62 -12.57
C ARG A 43 10.30 -0.67 -12.86
N GLU A 44 9.61 0.47 -12.90
CA GLU A 44 8.14 0.56 -13.10
C GLU A 44 7.30 -0.22 -12.06
N VAL A 45 7.93 -0.80 -11.03
CA VAL A 45 7.30 -1.59 -9.97
C VAL A 45 7.57 -0.98 -8.59
N ILE A 46 6.73 -1.32 -7.62
CA ILE A 46 6.92 -0.94 -6.21
C ILE A 46 7.59 -2.11 -5.48
N MET A 47 8.83 -1.90 -5.03
CA MET A 47 9.55 -2.84 -4.16
C MET A 47 9.62 -2.30 -2.72
N PHE A 48 9.91 -3.18 -1.76
CA PHE A 48 10.04 -2.84 -0.33
C PHE A 48 10.86 -1.57 -0.07
N GLU A 49 12.05 -1.46 -0.64
CA GLU A 49 12.94 -0.30 -0.42
C GLU A 49 12.35 1.01 -0.98
N SER A 50 11.69 0.93 -2.14
CA SER A 50 11.03 2.07 -2.77
C SER A 50 9.80 2.48 -1.96
N LEU A 51 8.99 1.51 -1.52
CA LEU A 51 7.83 1.74 -0.68
C LEU A 51 8.26 2.37 0.65
N LYS A 52 9.25 1.81 1.35
CA LYS A 52 9.78 2.33 2.63
C LYS A 52 10.28 3.76 2.52
N THR A 53 11.14 4.03 1.53
CA THR A 53 11.72 5.37 1.33
C THR A 53 10.65 6.41 1.00
N LYS A 54 9.66 6.02 0.19
CA LYS A 54 8.63 6.96 -0.29
C LYS A 54 7.48 7.12 0.70
N SER A 55 7.23 6.13 1.55
CA SER A 55 6.29 6.23 2.69
C SER A 55 6.74 7.34 3.65
N VAL A 56 8.03 7.39 3.98
CA VAL A 56 8.62 8.49 4.75
C VAL A 56 8.43 9.84 4.03
N MET A 57 8.56 9.87 2.70
CA MET A 57 8.37 11.10 1.90
C MET A 57 6.92 11.57 1.83
N LEU A 58 5.95 10.65 1.94
CA LEU A 58 4.51 10.92 2.00
C LEU A 58 4.02 11.28 3.41
N GLY A 59 4.93 11.36 4.40
CA GLY A 59 4.60 11.66 5.79
C GLY A 59 4.10 10.45 6.58
N LEU A 60 4.25 9.23 6.05
CA LEU A 60 4.01 7.96 6.73
C LEU A 60 5.32 7.48 7.38
N SER A 61 5.90 8.29 8.26
CA SER A 61 7.18 7.99 8.92
C SER A 61 7.10 6.91 9.99
N ASP A 62 5.90 6.61 10.47
CA ASP A 62 5.65 5.70 11.59
C ASP A 62 5.33 4.28 11.13
N MET A 63 5.52 4.01 9.84
CA MET A 63 5.24 2.72 9.24
C MET A 63 6.36 1.73 9.57
N GLU A 64 6.03 0.65 10.28
CA GLU A 64 6.99 -0.38 10.66
C GLU A 64 7.27 -1.33 9.48
N ASP A 65 8.42 -2.01 9.52
CA ASP A 65 8.85 -2.89 8.43
C ASP A 65 7.89 -4.07 8.22
N ASP A 66 7.22 -4.54 9.26
CA ASP A 66 6.19 -5.58 9.22
C ASP A 66 4.91 -5.11 8.53
N GLU A 67 4.48 -3.86 8.74
CA GLU A 67 3.34 -3.26 8.03
C GLU A 67 3.60 -3.15 6.52
N ILE A 68 4.81 -2.75 6.14
CA ILE A 68 5.22 -2.65 4.73
C ILE A 68 5.27 -4.05 4.09
N VAL A 69 5.78 -5.06 4.82
CA VAL A 69 5.77 -6.45 4.36
C VAL A 69 4.34 -6.97 4.20
N CYS A 70 3.44 -6.66 5.14
CA CYS A 70 2.03 -7.03 5.05
C CYS A 70 1.39 -6.43 3.79
N MET A 71 1.58 -5.13 3.55
CA MET A 71 1.07 -4.44 2.37
C MET A 71 1.54 -5.05 1.05
N LEU A 72 2.83 -5.41 0.97
CA LEU A 72 3.36 -6.09 -0.21
C LEU A 72 2.75 -7.49 -0.34
N SER A 73 2.69 -8.27 0.74
CA SER A 73 2.18 -9.63 0.69
C SER A 73 0.69 -9.74 0.36
N GLU A 74 -0.12 -8.76 0.77
CA GLU A 74 -1.54 -8.71 0.43
C GLU A 74 -1.79 -8.22 -1.00
N SER A 75 -0.89 -7.40 -1.54
CA SER A 75 -1.05 -6.76 -2.84
C SER A 75 -0.31 -7.49 -3.96
N ASP A 76 0.68 -8.31 -3.64
CA ASP A 76 1.45 -9.14 -4.57
C ASP A 76 0.64 -10.39 -4.96
N LEU A 77 -0.01 -10.31 -6.12
CA LEU A 77 -0.89 -11.37 -6.63
C LEU A 77 -0.15 -12.45 -7.43
N ASP A 78 1.08 -12.18 -7.90
CA ASP A 78 1.86 -13.09 -8.73
C ASP A 78 3.11 -13.67 -8.04
N GLY A 79 3.42 -13.17 -6.84
CA GLY A 79 4.48 -13.67 -5.97
C GLY A 79 5.88 -13.25 -6.42
N ASP A 80 6.01 -12.18 -7.21
CA ASP A 80 7.30 -11.67 -7.68
C ASP A 80 8.01 -10.72 -6.69
N CYS A 81 7.39 -10.51 -5.51
CA CYS A 81 7.82 -9.58 -4.47
C CYS A 81 7.86 -8.12 -4.94
N ALA A 82 7.07 -7.77 -5.94
CA ALA A 82 6.89 -6.42 -6.46
C ALA A 82 5.40 -6.14 -6.73
N LEU A 83 5.04 -4.85 -6.75
CA LEU A 83 3.68 -4.44 -7.16
C LEU A 83 3.73 -3.80 -8.54
N ASN A 84 2.89 -4.32 -9.43
CA ASN A 84 2.78 -4.02 -10.86
C ASN A 84 1.61 -3.07 -11.19
#